data_AF-A0AB33JUW7-F1
#
_entry.id   AF-A0AB33JUW7-F1
#
_cell.length_a   1.000
_cell.length_b   1.000
_cell.length_c   1.000
_cell.angle_alpha   90.00
_cell.angle_beta   90.00
_cell.angle_gamma   90.00
#
_symmetry.space_group_name_H-M   'P 1'
#
loop_
_entity.id
_entity.type
_entity.pdbx_description
1 polymer ?
#
loop_
_entity_poly.entity_id
_entity_poly.type
_entity_poly.pdbx_seq_one_letter_code
_entity_poly.pdbx_strand_id
1 'polypeptide(L)'
;MPVWLRPLARFRAADHPGAPGLSLRQNLDRYLAEQGVDPPGGRVLMLTQARSLGHVFNPLTVYWCRDEADRPVCTVAEVHNTYGQHHRYLLRPEQVRTPKEFYVSPFFPVDGDYRMRLPEPDQRLDLTIRLERDGAPAFTATVRGERRPATVRTLLAAVLRHPFATFAVSLHIRYQGIRLLLRGLPVHPREVPPS
;
A
#
# COMPACT_ATOMS: atom_id res chain seq x y z
N MET A 1 -4.20 16.15 17.12
CA MET A 1 -5.54 16.32 16.50
C MET A 1 -6.59 16.42 17.60
N PRO A 2 -7.62 17.29 17.43
CA PRO A 2 -8.78 17.32 18.31
C PRO A 2 -9.43 15.94 18.48
N VAL A 3 -9.88 15.62 19.70
CA VAL A 3 -10.40 14.28 20.05
C VAL A 3 -11.61 13.89 19.18
N TRP A 4 -12.44 14.85 18.80
CA TRP A 4 -13.63 14.63 17.96
C TRP A 4 -13.31 14.35 16.48
N LEU A 5 -12.08 14.61 16.01
CA LEU A 5 -11.63 14.23 14.66
C LEU A 5 -11.03 12.82 14.60
N ARG A 6 -10.75 12.20 15.75
CA ARG A 6 -10.22 10.82 15.83
C ARG A 6 -11.05 9.76 15.11
N PRO A 7 -12.40 9.79 15.09
CA PRO A 7 -13.16 8.81 14.31
C PRO A 7 -12.99 8.98 12.79
N LEU A 8 -12.54 10.14 12.31
CA LEU A 8 -12.45 10.46 10.88
C LEU A 8 -11.05 10.21 10.29
N ALA A 9 -10.01 10.27 11.12
CA ALA A 9 -8.64 10.00 10.69
C ALA A 9 -7.85 9.37 11.85
N ARG A 10 -7.75 8.04 11.85
CA ARG A 10 -6.93 7.28 12.81
C ARG A 10 -5.99 6.32 12.10
N PHE A 11 -4.76 6.25 12.57
CA PHE A 11 -3.80 5.22 12.19
C PHE A 11 -3.68 4.22 13.34
N ARG A 12 -3.60 2.92 13.02
CA ARG A 12 -3.38 1.86 14.00
C ARG A 12 -2.34 0.89 13.45
N ALA A 13 -1.44 0.43 14.30
CA ALA A 13 -0.48 -0.60 13.93
C ALA A 13 -1.16 -1.92 13.53
N ALA A 14 -2.29 -2.24 14.17
CA ALA A 14 -3.09 -3.42 13.86
C ALA A 14 -3.75 -3.39 12.46
N ASP A 15 -3.73 -2.25 11.76
CA ASP A 15 -4.21 -2.15 10.38
C ASP A 15 -3.14 -2.62 9.38
N HIS A 16 -1.96 -2.99 9.87
CA HIS A 16 -0.79 -3.40 9.11
C HIS A 16 -0.21 -4.73 9.64
N PRO A 17 0.58 -5.47 8.84
CA PRO A 17 1.21 -6.71 9.24
C PRO A 17 2.20 -6.55 10.38
N GLY A 18 2.20 -7.51 11.30
CA GLY A 18 3.18 -7.61 12.36
C GLY A 18 2.62 -8.19 13.65
N ALA A 19 3.45 -8.24 14.68
CA ALA A 19 3.04 -8.79 15.96
C ALA A 19 2.11 -7.80 16.70
N PRO A 20 1.01 -8.29 17.31
CA PRO A 20 0.19 -7.48 18.21
C PRO A 20 1.04 -6.87 19.33
N GLY A 21 0.73 -5.62 19.70
CA GLY A 21 1.43 -4.90 20.77
C GLY A 21 2.69 -4.14 20.33
N LEU A 22 3.19 -4.36 19.10
CA LEU A 22 4.28 -3.58 18.54
C LEU A 22 3.78 -2.37 17.76
N SER A 23 4.60 -1.32 17.75
CA SER A 23 4.40 -0.16 16.90
C SER A 23 4.61 -0.50 15.41
N LEU A 24 4.09 0.34 14.52
CA LEU A 24 4.36 0.23 13.08
C LEU A 24 5.85 0.21 12.77
N ARG A 25 6.62 1.07 13.44
CA ARG A 25 8.07 1.15 13.27
C ARG A 25 8.75 -0.15 13.68
N GLN A 26 8.45 -0.69 14.86
CA GLN A 26 9.04 -1.95 15.32
C GLN A 26 8.70 -3.14 14.40
N ASN A 27 7.46 -3.20 13.90
CA ASN A 27 7.05 -4.24 12.95
C ASN A 27 7.74 -4.10 11.58
N LEU A 28 7.99 -2.87 11.13
CA LEU A 28 8.76 -2.61 9.92
C LEU A 28 10.23 -2.97 10.11
N ASP A 29 10.85 -2.53 11.21
CA ASP A 29 12.25 -2.80 11.53
C ASP A 29 12.52 -4.31 11.62
N ARG A 30 11.62 -5.07 12.25
CA ARG A 30 11.70 -6.54 12.27
C ARG A 30 11.69 -7.12 10.86
N TYR A 31 10.72 -6.71 10.04
CA TYR A 31 10.62 -7.18 8.66
C TYR A 31 11.88 -6.86 7.86
N LEU A 32 12.44 -5.65 8.00
CA LEU A 32 13.68 -5.28 7.33
C LEU A 32 14.85 -6.17 7.76
N ALA A 33 15.00 -6.42 9.06
CA ALA A 33 16.03 -7.31 9.58
C ALA A 33 15.90 -8.74 9.04
N GLU A 34 14.67 -9.28 8.95
CA GLU A 34 14.38 -10.60 8.35
C GLU A 34 14.77 -10.65 6.86
N GLN A 35 14.73 -9.53 6.16
CA GLN A 35 15.14 -9.40 4.76
C GLN A 35 16.64 -9.07 4.58
N GLY A 36 17.43 -9.09 5.67
CA GLY A 36 18.85 -8.77 5.66
C GLY A 36 19.15 -7.29 5.40
N VAL A 37 18.22 -6.40 5.76
CA VAL A 37 18.42 -4.95 5.74
C VAL A 37 18.49 -4.47 7.17
N ASP A 38 19.59 -3.81 7.52
CA ASP A 38 19.72 -3.18 8.84
C ASP A 38 18.59 -2.15 9.01
N PRO A 39 17.81 -2.24 10.10
CA PRO A 39 16.75 -1.29 10.37
C PRO A 39 17.29 0.14 10.31
N PRO A 40 16.67 1.04 9.53
CA PRO A 40 17.17 2.40 9.39
C PRO A 40 17.17 3.07 10.77
N GLY A 41 18.27 3.69 11.20
CA GLY A 41 18.26 4.54 12.40
C GLY A 41 17.50 5.85 12.18
N GLY A 42 17.32 6.26 10.91
CA GLY A 42 16.75 7.54 10.54
C GLY A 42 15.24 7.58 10.32
N ARG A 43 14.83 8.47 9.41
CA ARG A 43 13.43 8.77 9.12
C ARG A 43 12.79 7.67 8.29
N VAL A 44 11.57 7.28 8.68
CA VAL A 44 10.67 6.49 7.84
C VAL A 44 9.47 7.37 7.47
N LEU A 45 9.29 7.65 6.18
CA LEU A 45 8.09 8.29 5.67
C LEU A 45 7.10 7.22 5.22
N MET A 46 5.83 7.36 5.62
CA MET A 46 4.78 6.38 5.32
C MET A 46 3.64 7.04 4.54
N LEU A 47 3.24 6.43 3.44
CA LEU A 47 1.98 6.69 2.74
C LEU A 47 1.00 5.56 3.03
N THR A 48 -0.18 5.89 3.55
CA THR A 48 -1.20 4.92 3.93
C THR A 48 -2.58 5.57 3.97
N GLN A 49 -3.65 4.77 3.96
CA GLN A 49 -5.00 5.28 4.21
C GLN A 49 -5.28 5.37 5.71
N ALA A 50 -5.86 6.48 6.15
CA ALA A 50 -6.36 6.61 7.51
C ALA A 50 -7.70 5.89 7.64
N ARG A 51 -7.94 5.27 8.80
CA ARG A 51 -9.24 4.74 9.17
C ARG A 51 -10.22 5.90 9.35
N SER A 52 -11.37 5.79 8.69
CA SER A 52 -12.49 6.73 8.79
C SER A 52 -13.76 5.97 9.13
N LEU A 53 -14.48 6.45 10.14
CA LEU A 53 -15.73 5.87 10.66
C LEU A 53 -15.63 4.36 10.95
N GLY A 54 -14.48 3.93 11.46
CA GLY A 54 -14.25 2.54 11.81
C GLY A 54 -13.88 1.62 10.65
N HIS A 55 -13.80 2.10 9.41
CA HIS A 55 -13.38 1.31 8.25
C HIS A 55 -12.04 1.78 7.67
N VAL A 56 -11.22 0.84 7.22
CA VAL A 56 -10.00 1.11 6.45
C VAL A 56 -9.81 -0.01 5.44
N PHE A 57 -9.56 0.36 4.19
CA PHE A 57 -9.06 -0.57 3.19
C PHE A 57 -7.87 0.07 2.50
N ASN A 58 -6.73 -0.60 2.57
CA ASN A 58 -5.46 -0.01 2.25
C ASN A 58 -4.74 -0.84 1.18
N PRO A 59 -5.13 -0.68 -0.10
CA PRO A 59 -4.60 -1.54 -1.16
C PRO A 59 -3.09 -1.44 -1.32
N LEU A 60 -2.52 -0.30 -0.93
CA LEU A 60 -1.09 -0.04 -1.00
C LEU A 60 -0.67 0.90 0.13
N THR A 61 0.27 0.46 0.95
CA THR A 61 1.07 1.28 1.86
C THR A 61 2.50 1.32 1.37
N VAL A 62 3.13 2.49 1.41
CA VAL A 62 4.53 2.64 1.02
C VAL A 62 5.32 3.23 2.19
N TYR A 63 6.45 2.62 2.52
CA TYR A 63 7.40 3.11 3.50
C TYR A 63 8.71 3.49 2.77
N TRP A 64 9.12 4.74 2.86
CA TRP A 64 10.44 5.20 2.41
C TRP A 64 11.36 5.30 3.62
N CYS A 65 12.42 4.48 3.62
CA CYS A 65 13.35 4.34 4.72
C CYS A 65 14.64 5.09 4.44
N ARG A 66 15.07 5.94 5.39
CA ARG A 66 16.33 6.69 5.33
C ARG A 66 17.21 6.40 6.54
N ASP A 67 18.52 6.42 6.35
CA ASP A 67 19.47 6.31 7.44
C ASP A 67 19.57 7.63 8.24
N GLU A 68 20.42 7.65 9.27
CA GLU A 68 20.64 8.83 10.11
C GLU A 68 21.27 10.01 9.35
N ALA A 69 21.94 9.73 8.22
CA ALA A 69 22.50 10.72 7.32
C ALA A 69 21.50 11.17 6.22
N ASP A 70 20.21 10.84 6.38
CA ASP A 70 19.13 11.11 5.44
C ASP A 70 19.32 10.47 4.05
N ARG A 71 20.15 9.43 3.91
CA ARG A 71 20.35 8.70 2.65
C ARG A 71 19.28 7.61 2.48
N PRO A 72 18.77 7.37 1.26
CA PRO A 72 17.76 6.34 1.02
C PRO A 72 18.35 4.93 1.26
N VAL A 73 17.71 4.16 2.14
CA VAL A 73 18.10 2.78 2.47
C VAL A 73 17.27 1.77 1.69
N CYS A 74 15.96 1.93 1.68
CA CYS A 74 15.04 1.08 0.92
C CYS A 74 13.64 1.70 0.84
N THR A 75 12.79 1.12 0.00
CA THR A 75 11.36 1.38 -0.04
C THR A 75 10.60 0.07 0.15
N VAL A 76 9.63 0.03 1.06
CA VAL A 76 8.76 -1.14 1.26
C VAL A 76 7.37 -0.82 0.74
N ALA A 77 6.88 -1.61 -0.22
CA ALA A 77 5.52 -1.56 -0.72
C ALA A 77 4.70 -2.71 -0.13
N GLU A 78 3.79 -2.38 0.77
CA GLU A 78 2.88 -3.30 1.43
C GLU A 78 1.54 -3.30 0.69
N VAL A 79 1.23 -4.41 0.04
CA VAL A 79 0.03 -4.59 -0.78
C VAL A 79 -0.97 -5.45 -0.04
N HIS A 80 -2.20 -4.98 0.10
CA HIS A 80 -3.31 -5.74 0.69
C HIS A 80 -4.31 -6.12 -0.38
N ASN A 81 -4.85 -7.34 -0.31
CA ASN A 81 -5.94 -7.77 -1.17
C ASN A 81 -7.30 -7.71 -0.47
N THR A 82 -8.39 -7.84 -1.22
CA THR A 82 -9.76 -7.79 -0.67
C THR A 82 -10.13 -9.00 0.19
N TYR A 83 -9.25 -10.00 0.28
CA TYR A 83 -9.42 -11.23 1.07
C TYR A 83 -8.69 -11.17 2.41
N GLY A 84 -8.14 -10.01 2.80
CA GLY A 84 -7.46 -9.82 4.08
C GLY A 84 -6.03 -10.36 4.11
N GLN A 85 -5.48 -10.79 2.98
CA GLN A 85 -4.07 -11.14 2.86
C GLN A 85 -3.26 -9.90 2.52
N HIS A 86 -1.98 -9.95 2.85
CA HIS A 86 -1.03 -8.89 2.56
C HIS A 86 0.32 -9.47 2.15
N HIS A 87 1.12 -8.66 1.46
CA HIS A 87 2.51 -8.98 1.16
C HIS A 87 3.33 -7.70 1.10
N ARG A 88 4.60 -7.80 1.47
CA ARG A 88 5.55 -6.69 1.46
C ARG A 88 6.62 -6.94 0.41
N TYR A 89 6.73 -6.01 -0.52
CA TYR A 89 7.82 -5.95 -1.49
C TYR A 89 8.89 -5.00 -0.96
N LEU A 90 10.11 -5.50 -0.80
CA LEU A 90 11.29 -4.69 -0.50
C LEU A 90 11.96 -4.25 -1.81
N LEU A 91 12.14 -2.95 -1.96
CA LEU A 91 12.89 -2.34 -3.06
C LEU A 91 14.15 -1.69 -2.51
N ARG A 92 15.32 -2.19 -2.90
CA ARG A 92 16.60 -1.53 -2.60
C ARG A 92 16.74 -0.24 -3.43
N PRO A 93 17.63 0.69 -3.04
CA PRO A 93 17.87 1.89 -3.84
C PRO A 93 18.23 1.48 -5.27
N GLU A 94 17.72 2.22 -6.26
CA GLU A 94 17.88 1.94 -7.70
C GLU A 94 17.14 0.71 -8.25
N GLN A 95 16.55 -0.12 -7.39
CA GLN A 95 15.78 -1.28 -7.82
C GLN A 95 14.37 -0.88 -8.26
N VAL A 96 14.10 -1.00 -9.57
CA VAL A 96 12.79 -0.67 -10.18
C VAL A 96 11.96 -1.93 -10.48
N ARG A 97 12.58 -3.12 -10.45
CA ARG A 97 11.95 -4.41 -10.79
C ARG A 97 12.00 -5.37 -9.60
N THR A 98 10.89 -6.05 -9.37
CA THR A 98 10.78 -7.15 -8.40
C THR A 98 9.84 -8.22 -8.97
N PRO A 99 10.15 -9.52 -8.79
CA PRO A 99 9.26 -10.59 -9.24
C PRO A 99 7.88 -10.46 -8.56
N LYS A 100 6.80 -10.79 -9.29
CA LYS A 100 5.46 -10.83 -8.71
C LYS A 100 5.30 -12.10 -7.87
N GLU A 101 5.38 -11.93 -6.56
CA GLU A 101 5.25 -13.05 -5.62
C GLU A 101 3.89 -13.09 -4.87
N PHE A 102 2.98 -12.15 -5.15
CA PHE A 102 1.73 -12.02 -4.40
C PHE A 102 0.47 -12.02 -5.27
N TYR A 103 -0.49 -12.83 -4.82
CA TYR A 103 -1.83 -12.91 -5.37
C TYR A 103 -2.67 -11.71 -4.90
N VAL A 104 -2.66 -10.68 -5.73
CA VAL A 104 -3.40 -9.43 -5.48
C VAL A 104 -4.83 -9.45 -6.02
N SER A 105 -5.14 -10.32 -6.98
CA SER A 105 -6.42 -10.36 -7.70
C SER A 105 -6.66 -11.72 -8.35
N PRO A 106 -7.91 -12.22 -8.37
CA PRO A 106 -8.27 -13.45 -9.06
C PRO A 106 -8.17 -13.40 -10.59
N PHE A 107 -8.06 -12.20 -11.16
CA PHE A 107 -7.97 -12.01 -12.60
C PHE A 107 -6.54 -11.86 -13.10
N PHE A 108 -5.55 -11.87 -12.20
CA PHE A 108 -4.14 -11.74 -12.57
C PHE A 108 -3.35 -12.90 -11.97
N PRO A 109 -2.87 -13.86 -12.79
CA PRO A 109 -2.04 -14.94 -12.32
C PRO A 109 -0.78 -14.41 -11.59
N VAL A 110 -0.22 -15.23 -10.70
CA VAL A 110 1.02 -14.92 -9.96
C VAL A 110 2.21 -15.19 -10.87
N ASP A 111 2.25 -14.54 -12.03
CA ASP A 111 3.32 -14.61 -13.01
C ASP A 111 3.67 -13.20 -13.51
N GLY A 112 4.93 -13.04 -13.94
CA GLY A 112 5.50 -11.77 -14.44
C GLY A 112 6.27 -10.95 -13.39
N ASP A 113 6.74 -9.78 -13.84
CA ASP A 113 7.55 -8.87 -13.03
C ASP A 113 6.79 -7.59 -12.70
N TYR A 114 6.85 -7.16 -11.45
CA TYR A 114 6.43 -5.82 -11.10
C TYR A 114 7.55 -4.81 -11.35
N ARG A 115 7.26 -3.86 -12.23
CA ARG A 115 8.03 -2.62 -12.34
C ARG A 115 7.40 -1.56 -11.46
N MET A 116 8.03 -1.27 -10.33
CA MET A 116 7.54 -0.34 -9.32
C MET A 116 8.35 0.97 -9.37
N ARG A 117 7.68 2.08 -9.66
CA ARG A 117 8.22 3.43 -9.54
C ARG A 117 7.50 4.13 -8.39
N LEU A 118 8.19 4.22 -7.25
CA LEU A 118 7.65 4.74 -6.00
C LEU A 118 8.54 5.87 -5.45
N PRO A 119 8.61 7.03 -6.13
CA PRO A 119 9.41 8.15 -5.63
C PRO A 119 8.88 8.63 -4.29
N GLU A 120 9.77 9.07 -3.40
CA GLU A 120 9.36 9.76 -2.18
C GLU A 120 8.58 11.04 -2.57
N PRO A 121 7.37 11.25 -2.01
CA PRO A 121 6.55 12.39 -2.39
C PRO A 121 7.10 13.70 -1.81
N ASP A 122 7.08 14.75 -2.62
CA ASP A 122 7.23 16.13 -2.15
C ASP A 122 5.87 16.85 -2.17
N GLN A 123 5.66 17.81 -3.08
CA GLN A 123 4.36 18.45 -3.27
C GLN A 123 3.35 17.56 -3.99
N ARG A 124 3.85 16.65 -4.83
CA ARG A 124 3.07 15.72 -5.63
C ARG A 124 3.46 14.29 -5.32
N LEU A 125 2.46 13.42 -5.30
CA LEU A 125 2.58 11.99 -5.26
C LEU A 125 2.31 11.45 -6.66
N ASP A 126 3.21 10.61 -7.19
CA ASP A 126 3.01 9.86 -8.44
C ASP A 126 3.65 8.48 -8.30
N LEU A 127 2.83 7.49 -7.93
CA LEU A 127 3.24 6.11 -7.79
C LEU A 127 2.75 5.32 -8.99
N THR A 128 3.61 4.50 -9.57
CA THR A 128 3.23 3.59 -10.66
C THR A 128 3.72 2.18 -10.36
N ILE A 129 2.81 1.22 -10.41
CA ILE A 129 3.11 -0.22 -10.34
C ILE A 129 2.62 -0.82 -11.65
N ARG A 130 3.55 -1.36 -12.43
CA ARG A 130 3.25 -2.03 -13.69
C ARG A 130 3.58 -3.51 -13.56
N LEU A 131 2.64 -4.36 -13.95
CA LEU A 131 2.89 -5.78 -14.17
C LEU A 131 3.29 -5.97 -15.62
N GLU A 132 4.50 -6.47 -15.85
CA GLU A 132 5.02 -6.85 -17.16
C GLU A 132 4.96 -8.40 -17.27
N ARG A 133 4.38 -8.91 -18.36
CA ARG A 133 4.32 -10.35 -18.67
C ARG A 133 4.76 -10.53 -20.12
N ASP A 134 5.65 -11.48 -20.38
CA ASP A 134 6.15 -11.79 -21.73
C ASP A 134 6.67 -10.55 -22.49
N GLY A 135 7.26 -9.59 -21.76
CA GLY A 135 7.76 -8.32 -22.32
C GLY A 135 6.69 -7.25 -22.60
N ALA A 136 5.41 -7.51 -22.35
CA ALA A 136 4.31 -6.58 -22.56
C ALA A 136 3.66 -6.11 -21.24
N PRO A 137 3.15 -4.87 -21.16
CA PRO A 137 2.43 -4.40 -19.98
C PRO A 137 1.07 -5.10 -19.85
N ALA A 138 0.93 -5.99 -18.86
CA ALA A 138 -0.31 -6.69 -18.57
C ALA A 138 -1.28 -5.84 -17.72
N PHE A 139 -0.73 -5.05 -16.80
CA PHE A 139 -1.51 -4.20 -15.90
C PHE A 139 -0.69 -3.00 -15.45
N THR A 140 -1.34 -1.84 -15.24
CA THR A 140 -0.71 -0.66 -14.65
C THR A 140 -1.68 -0.04 -13.64
N ALA A 141 -1.22 0.08 -12.39
CA ALA A 141 -1.87 0.84 -11.34
C ALA A 141 -1.09 2.13 -11.08
N THR A 142 -1.81 3.24 -10.94
CA THR A 142 -1.21 4.54 -10.67
C THR A 142 -1.96 5.22 -9.53
N VAL A 143 -1.21 5.80 -8.59
CA VAL A 143 -1.74 6.65 -7.53
C VAL A 143 -1.14 8.03 -7.68
N ARG A 144 -1.99 9.03 -7.92
CA ARG A 144 -1.57 10.44 -8.02
C ARG A 144 -2.30 11.30 -7.01
N GLY A 145 -1.62 12.30 -6.49
CA GLY A 145 -2.22 13.24 -5.55
C GLY A 145 -1.34 14.45 -5.28
N GLU A 146 -1.96 15.46 -4.68
CA GLU A 146 -1.27 16.64 -4.18
C GLU A 146 -1.21 16.60 -2.66
N ARG A 147 -0.03 16.87 -2.10
CA ARG A 147 0.17 16.93 -0.66
C ARG A 147 -0.53 18.17 -0.10
N ARG A 148 -1.37 17.97 0.91
CA ARG A 148 -1.95 19.07 1.69
C ARG A 148 -1.67 18.87 3.18
N PRO A 149 -1.29 19.93 3.93
CA PRO A 149 -1.10 19.82 5.36
C PRO A 149 -2.37 19.31 6.06
N ALA A 150 -2.20 18.43 7.04
CA ALA A 150 -3.29 17.85 7.82
C ALA A 150 -3.80 18.81 8.92
N THR A 151 -4.32 19.96 8.50
CA THR A 151 -5.01 20.92 9.38
C THR A 151 -6.45 20.50 9.64
N VAL A 152 -7.06 21.01 10.71
CA VAL A 152 -8.50 20.78 11.00
C VAL A 152 -9.38 21.15 9.81
N ARG A 153 -9.11 22.30 9.18
CA ARG A 153 -9.87 22.79 8.02
C ARG A 153 -9.76 21.86 6.81
N THR A 154 -8.55 21.38 6.51
CA THR A 154 -8.32 20.49 5.36
C THR A 154 -8.91 19.10 5.58
N LEU A 155 -8.85 18.57 6.81
CA LEU A 155 -9.48 17.30 7.17
C LEU A 155 -11.01 17.39 7.08
N LEU A 156 -11.62 18.42 7.66
CA LEU A 156 -13.07 18.66 7.55
C LEU A 156 -13.50 18.81 6.10
N ALA A 157 -12.79 19.63 5.31
CA ALA A 157 -13.10 19.81 3.90
C ALA A 157 -12.96 18.52 3.10
N ALA A 158 -12.01 17.64 3.44
CA ALA A 158 -11.84 16.34 2.80
C ALA A 158 -13.00 15.38 3.15
N VAL A 159 -13.38 15.33 4.43
CA VAL A 159 -14.53 14.51 4.89
C VAL A 159 -15.84 14.99 4.29
N LEU A 160 -16.07 16.30 4.22
CA LEU A 160 -17.28 16.85 3.60
C LEU A 160 -17.34 16.62 2.10
N ARG A 161 -16.20 16.67 1.40
CA ARG A 161 -16.14 16.37 -0.04
C ARG A 161 -16.28 14.87 -0.33
N HIS A 162 -15.78 14.01 0.55
CA HIS A 162 -15.77 12.57 0.35
C HIS A 162 -16.14 11.81 1.63
N PRO A 163 -17.40 11.94 2.10
CA PRO A 163 -17.83 11.39 3.40
C PRO A 163 -17.70 9.87 3.48
N PHE A 164 -17.75 9.20 2.33
CA PHE A 164 -17.62 7.75 2.21
C PHE A 164 -16.39 7.32 1.42
N ALA A 165 -15.31 8.13 1.34
CA ALA A 165 -14.14 7.83 0.51
C ALA A 165 -13.63 6.39 0.67
N THR A 166 -13.45 5.95 1.92
CA THR A 166 -12.92 4.62 2.24
C THR A 166 -13.90 3.51 1.86
N PHE A 167 -15.21 3.72 2.08
CA PHE A 167 -16.25 2.79 1.63
C PHE A 167 -16.38 2.76 0.11
N ALA A 168 -16.26 3.91 -0.55
CA ALA A 168 -16.30 4.06 -1.99
C ALA A 168 -15.10 3.38 -2.65
N VAL A 169 -13.89 3.46 -2.07
CA VAL A 169 -12.72 2.70 -2.55
C VAL A 169 -12.98 1.20 -2.45
N SER A 170 -13.44 0.70 -1.29
CA SER A 170 -13.79 -0.73 -1.14
C SER A 170 -14.90 -1.17 -2.11
N LEU A 171 -15.94 -0.36 -2.26
CA LEU A 171 -17.07 -0.64 -3.16
C LEU A 171 -16.63 -0.60 -4.63
N HIS A 172 -15.79 0.36 -5.01
CA HIS A 172 -15.27 0.49 -6.38
C HIS A 172 -14.37 -0.69 -6.73
N ILE A 173 -13.52 -1.15 -5.80
CA ILE A 173 -12.67 -2.32 -6.03
C ILE A 173 -13.52 -3.59 -6.18
N ARG A 174 -14.52 -3.78 -5.31
CA ARG A 174 -15.48 -4.89 -5.44
C ARG A 174 -16.27 -4.81 -6.74
N TYR A 175 -16.75 -3.62 -7.10
CA TYR A 175 -17.49 -3.37 -8.34
C TYR A 175 -16.63 -3.62 -9.59
N GLN A 176 -15.38 -3.15 -9.61
CA GLN A 176 -14.46 -3.44 -10.71
C GLN A 176 -14.14 -4.94 -10.77
N GLY A 177 -13.95 -5.61 -9.64
CA GLY A 177 -13.79 -7.07 -9.60
C GLY A 177 -14.98 -7.80 -10.19
N ILE A 178 -16.22 -7.42 -9.84
CA ILE A 178 -17.45 -7.96 -10.41
C ILE A 178 -17.55 -7.63 -11.91
N ARG A 179 -17.20 -6.41 -12.33
CA ARG A 179 -17.24 -6.00 -13.74
C ARG A 179 -16.24 -6.78 -14.60
N LEU A 180 -15.05 -7.08 -14.07
CA LEU A 180 -14.04 -7.91 -14.74
C LEU A 180 -14.51 -9.37 -14.83
N LEU A 181 -15.15 -9.89 -13.78
CA LEU A 181 -15.78 -11.22 -13.79
C LEU A 181 -16.88 -11.33 -14.86
N LEU A 182 -17.78 -10.34 -14.91
CA LEU A 182 -18.86 -10.26 -15.91
C LEU A 182 -18.34 -10.06 -17.34
N ARG A 183 -17.10 -9.57 -17.51
CA ARG A 183 -16.42 -9.48 -18.81
C ARG A 183 -15.66 -10.76 -19.19
N GLY A 184 -15.80 -11.83 -18.42
CA GLY A 184 -15.30 -13.16 -18.77
C GLY A 184 -13.79 -13.35 -18.56
N LEU A 185 -13.15 -12.51 -17.75
CA LEU A 185 -11.75 -12.76 -17.38
C LEU A 185 -11.65 -14.06 -16.57
N PRO A 186 -10.74 -14.98 -16.95
CA PRO A 186 -10.58 -16.24 -16.24
C PRO A 186 -10.17 -15.96 -14.80
N VAL A 187 -10.87 -16.61 -13.87
CA VAL A 187 -10.54 -16.59 -12.46
C VAL A 187 -9.45 -17.63 -12.25
N HIS A 188 -8.25 -17.17 -11.91
CA HIS A 188 -7.17 -18.06 -11.54
C HIS A 188 -7.38 -18.51 -10.08
N PRO A 189 -7.48 -19.83 -9.82
CA PRO A 189 -7.65 -20.32 -8.47
C PRO A 189 -6.42 -19.98 -7.60
N ARG A 190 -6.67 -19.71 -6.33
CA ARG A 190 -5.62 -19.47 -5.34
C ARG A 190 -4.84 -20.77 -5.13
N GLU A 191 -3.54 -20.74 -5.34
CA GLU A 191 -2.65 -21.77 -4.81
C GLU A 191 -2.60 -21.60 -3.28
N VAL A 192 -3.09 -22.61 -2.56
CA VAL A 192 -2.99 -22.66 -1.10
C VAL A 192 -1.53 -22.96 -0.78
N PRO A 193 -0.81 -22.11 0.00
CA PRO A 193 0.54 -22.46 0.40
C PRO A 193 0.49 -23.79 1.15
N PRO A 194 1.42 -24.74 0.91
CA PRO A 194 1.52 -25.92 1.74
C PRO A 194 1.73 -25.49 3.19
N SER A 195 1.01 -26.17 4.08
CA SER A 195 1.00 -25.97 5.54
C SER A 195 2.38 -26.05 6.18
#